data_AF-A0A830DD25-F1
#
_entry.id   AF-A0A830DD25-F1
#
_cell.length_a   1.000
_cell.length_b   1.000
_cell.length_c   1.000
_cell.angle_alpha   90.00
_cell.angle_beta   90.00
_cell.angle_gamma   90.00
#
_symmetry.space_group_name_H-M   'P 1'
#
loop_
_entity.id
_entity.type
_entity.pdbx_description
1 polymer ?
#
loop_
_entity_poly.entity_id
_entity_poly.type
_entity_poly.pdbx_seq_one_letter_code
_entity_poly.pdbx_strand_id
1 'polypeptide(L)'
;MTMASITAEQTNTEIMKKNRIQVSNTKKPLFFYVNLAKRYLQQHAEIELSALGMAITTVVTIAEILKNNGFVNEKSKLKKKKKTHFLLS
;
A
#
# COMPACT_ATOMS: atom_id res chain seq x y z
N MET A 1 3.68 39.66 -17.25
CA MET A 1 4.38 38.46 -17.76
C MET A 1 4.49 37.47 -16.63
N THR A 2 3.78 36.36 -16.80
CA THR A 2 3.52 35.27 -15.86
C THR A 2 4.78 34.48 -15.51
N MET A 3 5.05 34.25 -14.23
CA MET A 3 6.01 33.24 -13.78
C MET A 3 5.24 32.04 -13.22
N ALA A 4 5.62 30.88 -13.73
CA ALA A 4 4.84 29.67 -13.84
C ALA A 4 4.60 28.96 -12.51
N SER A 5 3.42 28.35 -12.42
CA SER A 5 2.98 27.38 -11.43
C SER A 5 4.00 26.25 -11.26
N ILE A 6 4.55 26.14 -10.06
CA ILE A 6 5.47 25.07 -9.68
C ILE A 6 4.63 23.81 -9.49
N THR A 7 4.79 22.86 -10.41
CA THR A 7 4.09 21.59 -10.51
C THR A 7 4.47 20.65 -9.36
N ALA A 8 3.46 20.24 -8.60
CA ALA A 8 3.51 19.32 -7.47
C ALA A 8 3.76 17.84 -7.86
N GLU A 9 4.74 17.57 -8.73
CA GLU A 9 4.96 16.21 -9.27
C GLU A 9 6.33 15.58 -8.93
N GLN A 10 7.29 16.31 -8.35
CA GLN A 10 8.64 15.75 -8.12
C GLN A 10 8.88 15.12 -6.74
N THR A 11 8.01 15.32 -5.75
CA THR A 11 8.16 14.66 -4.44
C THR A 11 7.52 13.26 -4.37
N ASN A 12 6.67 12.90 -5.33
CA ASN A 12 5.86 11.69 -5.27
C ASN A 12 6.64 10.41 -5.65
N THR A 13 7.61 10.50 -6.56
CA THR A 13 8.34 9.33 -7.08
C THR A 13 9.31 8.70 -6.07
N GLU A 14 9.90 9.47 -5.17
CA GLU A 14 10.75 8.95 -4.08
C GLU A 14 9.93 8.28 -2.97
N ILE A 15 8.74 8.81 -2.69
CA ILE A 15 7.81 8.27 -1.69
C ILE A 15 7.27 6.91 -2.18
N MET A 16 6.96 6.78 -3.48
CA MET A 16 6.41 5.53 -4.05
C MET A 16 7.29 4.28 -3.86
N LYS A 17 8.61 4.39 -3.71
CA LYS A 17 9.48 3.22 -3.46
C LYS A 17 9.42 2.72 -2.01
N LYS A 18 9.12 3.59 -1.04
CA LYS A 18 9.19 3.25 0.39
C LYS A 18 7.89 2.68 0.93
N ASN A 19 6.75 2.99 0.30
CA ASN A 19 5.42 2.66 0.81
C ASN A 19 4.88 1.29 0.38
N ARG A 20 5.72 0.45 -0.24
CA ARG A 20 5.30 -0.81 -0.81
C ARG A 20 5.64 -1.99 0.11
N ILE A 21 4.62 -2.76 0.47
CA ILE A 21 4.74 -3.97 1.27
C ILE A 21 4.51 -5.17 0.35
N GLN A 22 5.56 -5.99 0.21
CA GLN A 22 5.46 -7.26 -0.48
C GLN A 22 5.14 -8.37 0.52
N VAL A 23 3.99 -9.01 0.33
CA VAL A 23 3.53 -10.13 1.15
C VAL A 23 3.88 -11.45 0.47
N SER A 24 4.50 -12.34 1.23
CA SER A 24 4.91 -13.68 0.81
C SER A 24 4.31 -14.74 1.74
N ASN A 25 4.05 -15.94 1.20
CA ASN A 25 3.30 -16.98 1.89
C ASN A 25 4.10 -17.77 2.96
N THR A 26 5.43 -17.64 3.01
CA THR A 26 6.24 -18.54 3.84
C THR A 26 7.12 -17.75 4.80
N LYS A 27 6.98 -18.06 6.10
CA LYS A 27 7.78 -17.61 7.26
C LYS A 27 7.36 -16.34 8.01
N LYS A 28 6.62 -15.40 7.42
CA LYS A 28 6.16 -14.20 8.14
C LYS A 28 4.74 -14.44 8.71
N PRO A 29 4.50 -14.24 10.02
CA PRO A 29 3.16 -14.36 10.57
C PRO A 29 2.24 -13.24 10.07
N LEU A 30 0.93 -13.46 10.03
CA LEU A 30 -0.05 -12.48 9.51
C LEU A 30 0.11 -11.09 10.14
N PHE A 31 0.25 -11.04 11.47
CA PHE A 31 0.40 -9.80 12.24
C PHE A 31 1.69 -9.04 11.96
N PHE A 32 2.72 -9.68 11.38
CA PHE A 32 3.92 -8.97 10.96
C PHE A 32 3.58 -7.91 9.91
N TYR A 33 2.78 -8.29 8.91
CA TYR A 33 2.39 -7.37 7.84
C TYR A 33 1.36 -6.34 8.30
N VAL A 34 0.46 -6.71 9.21
CA VAL A 34 -0.49 -5.76 9.83
C VAL A 34 0.28 -4.67 10.60
N ASN A 35 1.27 -5.05 11.40
CA ASN A 35 2.06 -4.10 12.18
C ASN A 35 2.97 -3.25 11.29
N LEU A 36 3.53 -3.83 10.23
CA LEU A 36 4.32 -3.09 9.24
C LEU A 36 3.45 -2.06 8.51
N ALA A 37 2.25 -2.45 8.07
CA ALA A 37 1.29 -1.56 7.43
C ALA A 37 0.90 -0.38 8.33
N LYS A 38 0.62 -0.63 9.62
CA LYS A 38 0.36 0.42 10.60
C LYS A 38 1.51 1.44 10.69
N ARG A 39 2.75 0.96 10.74
CA ARG A 39 3.94 1.84 10.78
C ARG A 39 4.08 2.65 9.49
N TYR A 40 3.82 2.04 8.34
CA TYR A 40 3.91 2.72 7.05
C TYR A 40 2.82 3.78 6.88
N LEU A 41 1.60 3.52 7.35
CA LEU A 41 0.50 4.51 7.38
C LEU A 41 0.78 5.70 8.31
N GLN A 42 1.60 5.51 9.35
CA GLN A 42 2.03 6.61 10.21
C GLN A 42 3.09 7.50 9.55
N GLN A 43 3.96 6.91 8.72
CA GLN A 43 5.04 7.62 8.03
C GLN A 43 4.59 8.20 6.69
N HIS A 44 3.57 7.60 6.08
CA HIS A 44 3.08 7.93 4.76
C HIS A 44 1.56 7.82 4.71
N ALA A 45 0.91 8.73 3.99
CA ALA A 45 -0.55 8.73 3.87
C ALA A 45 -1.11 7.49 3.15
N GLU A 46 -0.33 6.85 2.27
CA GLU A 46 -0.80 5.73 1.45
C GLU A 46 0.21 4.59 1.47
N ILE A 47 -0.27 3.34 1.43
CA ILE A 47 0.53 2.13 1.37
C ILE A 47 0.09 1.24 0.20
N GLU A 48 1.04 0.56 -0.44
CA GLU A 48 0.76 -0.44 -1.46
C GLU A 48 1.01 -1.85 -0.95
N LEU A 49 -0.01 -2.71 -0.95
CA LEU A 49 0.14 -4.13 -0.68
C LEU A 49 0.27 -4.90 -2.00
N SER A 50 1.31 -5.72 -2.12
CA SER A 50 1.58 -6.58 -3.27
C SER A 50 1.73 -8.03 -2.83
N ALA A 51 1.02 -8.96 -3.51
CA ALA A 51 1.19 -10.40 -3.31
C ALA A 51 1.12 -11.17 -4.63
N LEU A 52 1.58 -12.41 -4.59
CA LEU A 52 1.53 -13.36 -5.70
C LEU A 52 1.04 -14.73 -5.20
N GLY A 53 0.20 -15.40 -6.00
CA GLY A 53 -0.31 -16.73 -5.71
C GLY A 53 -1.12 -16.79 -4.41
N MET A 54 -0.82 -17.78 -3.56
CA MET A 54 -1.57 -18.02 -2.31
C MET A 54 -1.51 -16.84 -1.32
N ALA A 55 -0.45 -16.02 -1.37
CA ALA A 55 -0.31 -14.83 -0.53
C ALA A 55 -1.35 -13.74 -0.83
N ILE A 56 -2.08 -13.82 -1.95
CA ILE A 56 -3.16 -12.86 -2.27
C ILE A 56 -4.23 -12.88 -1.17
N THR A 57 -4.59 -14.07 -0.67
CA THR A 57 -5.56 -14.21 0.43
C THR A 57 -5.11 -13.44 1.67
N THR A 58 -3.84 -13.57 2.04
CA THR A 58 -3.28 -12.85 3.20
C THR A 58 -3.30 -11.33 3.02
N VAL A 59 -3.08 -10.81 1.81
CA VAL A 59 -3.21 -9.36 1.52
C VAL A 59 -4.64 -8.88 1.69
N VAL A 60 -5.63 -9.66 1.22
CA VAL A 60 -7.05 -9.35 1.42
C VAL A 60 -7.38 -9.31 2.91
N THR A 61 -6.94 -10.32 3.68
CA THR A 61 -7.14 -10.36 5.13
C THR A 61 -6.45 -9.18 5.85
N ILE A 62 -5.24 -8.80 5.45
CA ILE A 62 -4.54 -7.64 6.04
C ILE A 62 -5.31 -6.35 5.76
N ALA A 63 -5.79 -6.16 4.53
CA ALA A 63 -6.59 -5.00 4.16
C ALA A 63 -7.91 -4.93 4.97
N GLU A 64 -8.60 -6.05 5.13
CA GLU A 64 -9.81 -6.16 5.96
C GLU A 64 -9.53 -5.83 7.43
N ILE A 65 -8.45 -6.38 8.01
CA ILE A 65 -8.06 -6.08 9.39
C ILE A 65 -7.77 -4.59 9.58
N LEU A 66 -7.07 -3.95 8.64
CA LEU A 66 -6.75 -2.53 8.74
C LEU A 66 -8.00 -1.64 8.63
N LYS A 67 -8.94 -2.00 7.76
CA LYS A 67 -10.24 -1.31 7.62
C LYS A 67 -11.13 -1.47 8.84
N ASN A 68 -11.27 -2.70 9.35
CA ASN A 68 -12.11 -2.99 10.53
C ASN A 68 -11.62 -2.27 11.78
N ASN A 69 -10.32 -2.01 11.85
CA ASN A 69 -9.70 -1.27 12.93
C ASN A 69 -9.68 0.26 12.71
N GLY A 70 -10.26 0.77 11.61
CA GLY A 70 -10.36 2.20 11.31
C GLY A 70 -9.03 2.88 10.94
N PHE A 71 -8.01 2.14 10.51
CA PHE A 71 -6.68 2.69 10.22
C PHE A 71 -6.53 3.24 8.78
N VAL A 72 -7.45 2.97 7.85
CA VAL A 72 -7.23 3.20 6.40
C VAL A 72 -8.53 3.46 5.64
N ASN A 73 -8.52 4.42 4.70
CA ASN A 73 -9.58 4.70 3.72
C ASN A 73 -9.15 4.21 2.31
N GLU A 74 -9.82 3.21 1.75
CA GLU A 74 -9.35 2.59 0.51
C GLU A 74 -9.38 3.49 -0.74
N LYS A 75 -8.30 3.45 -1.54
CA LYS A 75 -8.30 3.85 -2.96
C LYS A 75 -7.80 2.69 -3.82
N SER A 76 -8.71 1.82 -4.27
CA SER A 76 -8.34 0.71 -5.14
C SER A 76 -8.09 1.17 -6.58
N LYS A 77 -6.84 1.13 -7.06
CA LYS A 77 -6.51 1.19 -8.50
C LYS A 77 -6.28 -0.21 -9.06
N LEU A 78 -7.34 -0.84 -9.55
CA LEU A 78 -7.27 -2.16 -10.20
C LEU A 78 -6.66 -2.03 -11.61
N LYS A 79 -5.32 -2.06 -11.72
CA LYS A 79 -4.66 -2.12 -13.05
C LYS A 79 -4.55 -3.59 -13.50
N LYS A 80 -5.46 -4.00 -14.39
CA LYS A 80 -5.46 -5.33 -15.04
C LYS A 80 -4.17 -5.56 -15.84
N LYS A 81 -3.16 -6.19 -15.25
CA LYS A 81 -2.06 -6.89 -15.95
C LYS A 81 -1.35 -7.86 -15.00
N LYS A 82 -1.87 -9.10 -14.86
CA LYS A 82 -1.26 -10.28 -14.20
C LYS A 82 -0.59 -10.12 -12.81
N LYS A 83 -0.66 -8.94 -12.18
CA LYS A 83 -0.08 -8.61 -10.88
C LYS A 83 -0.98 -7.57 -10.22
N THR A 84 -1.84 -8.03 -9.31
CA THR A 84 -2.77 -7.18 -8.56
C THR A 84 -1.99 -6.39 -7.50
N HIS A 85 -1.86 -5.09 -7.71
CA HIS A 85 -1.40 -4.13 -6.72
C HIS A 85 -2.63 -3.50 -6.05
N PHE A 86 -2.73 -3.59 -4.72
CA PHE A 86 -3.77 -2.90 -3.94
C PHE A 86 -3.14 -1.69 -3.25
N LEU A 87 -3.69 -0.50 -3.50
CA LEU A 87 -3.35 0.74 -2.80
C LEU A 87 -4.39 0.98 -1.69
N LEU A 88 -3.92 1.38 -0.52
CA LEU A 88 -4.68 1.65 0.70
C LEU A 88 -4.26 3.07 1.15
N SER A 89 -5.19 4.02 1.17
CA SER A 89 -4.96 5.45 1.41
C SER A 89 -5.49 5.94 2.76
#